data_AF-A0A2S7TZJ5-F1
#
_entry.id   AF-A0A2S7TZJ5-F1
#
_cell.length_a   1.000
_cell.length_b   1.000
_cell.length_c   1.000
_cell.angle_alpha   90.00
_cell.angle_beta   90.00
_cell.angle_gamma   90.00
#
_symmetry.space_group_name_H-M   'P 1'
#
loop_
_entity.id
_entity.type
_entity.pdbx_description
1 polymer ?
#
loop_
_entity_poly.entity_id
_entity_poly.type
_entity_poly.pdbx_seq_one_letter_code
_entity_poly.pdbx_strand_id
1 'polypeptide(L)'
;MRRVKLGMIASFVFCISLVGAEKPASNLNKPIVKKSDPTVVTHKLRIGKITVGFSDTGGGYLNYLDLGDGKNIVSPRYGRGWQGSLRDQLHSGRYNPTQAGFHDHAGAPVTLVLSKKRLVIPKFNLPLYGDPVFDFTQHEDLVYDHKGYKDNGKTDTDGLDESKLTQDDELRSEFDFEGVYENATALGGGKIPILRFYCRYTYARNPKVILQFGKKAKKVDGKPIIDERSRVPDISAGLRGKQAATDVDLSNIIFTAYGIRLFTKTGYTTPMWYEDGKWKSVTRESVKGRGKEKQFDLTAPAAKKTKKGKKAKNSKTPSVLKSQFLLWAKGKNPKTSPAIALYYPVRSRYNSKSILGVDRKTGREVYREDRSIRNFIFFSHVIPDQIGIRTRFMLSGMLAPKHGKPNVLEALEHETFILFGTPNEILAAVRALDKTLTNHR
;
A
#
# COMPACT_ATOMS: atom_id res chain seq x y z
N MET A 1 0.05 -10.73 54.73
CA MET A 1 0.13 -11.34 53.38
C MET A 1 -0.76 -10.57 52.40
N ARG A 2 -0.18 -9.65 51.62
CA ARG A 2 -0.87 -8.90 50.57
C ARG A 2 -0.85 -9.72 49.28
N ARG A 3 -2.02 -10.19 48.82
CA ARG A 3 -2.17 -10.80 47.49
C ARG A 3 -2.35 -9.68 46.46
N VAL A 4 -1.30 -9.43 45.66
CA VAL A 4 -1.37 -8.62 44.45
C VAL A 4 -2.06 -9.46 43.37
N LYS A 5 -3.24 -9.04 42.92
CA LYS A 5 -3.87 -9.56 41.69
C LYS A 5 -3.16 -8.90 40.50
N LEU A 6 -2.21 -9.61 39.89
CA LEU A 6 -1.71 -9.28 38.57
C LEU A 6 -2.77 -9.70 37.54
N GLY A 7 -3.54 -8.74 37.03
CA GLY A 7 -4.41 -8.95 35.88
C GLY A 7 -3.56 -8.96 34.61
N MET A 8 -3.19 -10.16 34.13
CA MET A 8 -2.73 -10.34 32.76
C MET A 8 -3.91 -10.07 31.81
N ILE A 9 -3.94 -8.88 31.23
CA ILE A 9 -4.77 -8.61 30.04
C ILE A 9 -4.07 -9.33 28.89
N ALA A 10 -4.54 -10.53 28.56
CA ALA A 10 -4.18 -11.23 27.35
C ALA A 10 -4.78 -10.48 26.15
N SER A 11 -4.01 -9.55 25.56
CA SER A 11 -4.29 -9.00 24.25
C SER A 11 -4.09 -10.10 23.20
N PHE A 12 -5.17 -10.80 22.86
CA PHE A 12 -5.22 -11.69 21.71
C PHE A 12 -5.06 -10.86 20.43
N VAL A 13 -3.82 -10.72 19.95
CA VAL A 13 -3.56 -10.32 18.57
C VAL A 13 -3.80 -11.55 17.71
N PHE A 14 -4.97 -11.59 17.07
CA PHE A 14 -5.36 -12.66 16.18
C PHE A 14 -4.42 -12.68 14.97
N CYS A 15 -3.53 -13.67 14.90
CA CYS A 15 -2.90 -14.07 13.64
C CYS A 15 -4.03 -14.56 12.73
N ILE A 16 -4.19 -13.96 11.54
CA ILE A 16 -4.93 -14.62 10.46
C ILE A 16 -4.03 -15.75 9.97
N SER A 17 -4.00 -16.84 10.71
CA SER A 17 -3.48 -18.13 10.29
C SER A 17 -4.58 -19.14 10.57
N LEU A 18 -5.67 -19.04 9.79
CA LEU A 18 -6.52 -20.21 9.59
C LEU A 18 -5.66 -21.20 8.80
N VAL A 19 -5.07 -22.16 9.52
CA VAL A 19 -4.35 -23.29 8.93
C VAL A 19 -5.32 -24.02 8.00
N GLY A 20 -4.95 -24.16 6.73
CA GLY A 20 -5.81 -24.66 5.65
C GLY A 20 -5.33 -24.14 4.30
N ALA A 21 -5.78 -24.75 3.20
CA ALA A 21 -5.40 -24.33 1.86
C ALA A 21 -5.67 -22.84 1.64
N GLU A 22 -4.80 -22.18 0.86
CA GLU A 22 -4.97 -20.78 0.53
C GLU A 22 -6.35 -20.56 -0.11
N LYS A 23 -7.18 -19.73 0.53
CA LYS A 23 -8.55 -19.49 0.07
C LYS A 23 -8.54 -18.88 -1.34
N PRO A 24 -9.47 -19.26 -2.22
CA PRO A 24 -9.61 -18.62 -3.52
C PRO A 24 -10.07 -17.17 -3.36
N ALA A 25 -9.77 -16.34 -4.36
CA ALA A 25 -10.29 -14.99 -4.44
C ALA A 25 -11.83 -14.98 -4.58
N SER A 26 -12.47 -14.05 -3.89
CA SER A 26 -13.93 -13.93 -3.82
C SER A 26 -14.61 -13.41 -5.10
N ASN A 27 -13.83 -12.90 -6.07
CA ASN A 27 -14.29 -12.30 -7.32
C ASN A 27 -13.81 -13.06 -8.57
N LEU A 28 -13.45 -14.35 -8.47
CA LEU A 28 -13.01 -15.13 -9.64
C LEU A 28 -14.10 -15.26 -10.73
N ASN A 29 -15.37 -15.32 -10.32
CA ASN A 29 -16.51 -15.47 -11.24
C ASN A 29 -17.34 -14.18 -11.33
N LYS A 30 -16.72 -13.03 -11.05
CA LYS A 30 -17.35 -11.70 -11.10
C LYS A 30 -16.45 -10.79 -11.94
N PRO A 31 -17.02 -9.77 -12.60
CA PRO A 31 -16.22 -8.77 -13.29
C PRO A 31 -15.14 -8.19 -12.37
N ILE A 32 -13.90 -8.14 -12.86
CA ILE A 32 -12.73 -7.67 -12.12
C ILE A 32 -12.84 -6.17 -11.77
N VAL A 33 -13.55 -5.42 -12.62
CA VAL A 33 -13.90 -4.01 -12.41
C VAL A 33 -15.35 -3.73 -12.83
N LYS A 34 -15.93 -2.67 -12.26
CA LYS A 34 -17.25 -2.14 -12.64
C LYS A 34 -17.27 -0.63 -12.53
N LYS A 35 -18.06 0.03 -13.38
CA LYS A 35 -18.41 1.45 -13.21
C LYS A 35 -19.06 1.64 -11.84
N SER A 36 -18.60 2.63 -11.08
CA SER A 36 -19.12 2.92 -9.74
C SER A 36 -18.90 4.38 -9.36
N ASP A 37 -19.77 4.88 -8.48
CA ASP A 37 -19.61 6.21 -7.88
C ASP A 37 -18.67 6.11 -6.67
N PRO A 38 -17.45 6.67 -6.75
CA PRO A 38 -16.49 6.59 -5.66
C PRO A 38 -16.94 7.30 -4.37
N THR A 39 -17.94 8.18 -4.44
CA THR A 39 -18.48 8.91 -3.29
C THR A 39 -19.41 8.07 -2.42
N VAL A 40 -19.91 6.93 -2.93
CA VAL A 40 -20.83 6.06 -2.22
C VAL A 40 -20.10 5.29 -1.11
N VAL A 41 -20.53 5.51 0.13
CA VAL A 41 -20.01 4.82 1.31
C VAL A 41 -20.91 3.64 1.64
N THR A 42 -20.39 2.43 1.47
CA THR A 42 -21.18 1.19 1.65
C THR A 42 -21.09 0.64 3.07
N HIS A 43 -19.97 0.86 3.74
CA HIS A 43 -19.72 0.35 5.09
C HIS A 43 -19.13 1.46 5.96
N LYS A 44 -19.47 1.48 7.26
CA LYS A 44 -18.97 2.49 8.21
C LYS A 44 -18.50 1.82 9.50
N LEU A 45 -17.22 1.96 9.82
CA LEU A 45 -16.63 1.57 11.10
C LEU A 45 -16.55 2.78 12.02
N ARG A 46 -17.06 2.66 13.25
CA ARG A 46 -16.99 3.73 14.26
C ARG A 46 -15.90 3.46 15.30
N ILE A 47 -15.09 4.47 15.60
CA ILE A 47 -14.03 4.45 16.61
C ILE A 47 -14.18 5.69 17.50
N GLY A 48 -14.86 5.54 18.63
CA GLY A 48 -15.29 6.69 19.42
C GLY A 48 -16.20 7.58 18.60
N LYS A 49 -15.85 8.87 18.48
CA LYS A 49 -16.56 9.84 17.61
C LYS A 49 -16.17 9.77 16.13
N ILE A 50 -15.11 9.03 15.79
CA ILE A 50 -14.60 8.95 14.41
C ILE A 50 -15.43 7.94 13.63
N THR A 51 -15.89 8.32 12.44
CA THR A 51 -16.51 7.39 11.47
C THR A 51 -15.59 7.24 10.27
N VAL A 52 -15.20 6.01 9.98
CA VAL A 52 -14.40 5.64 8.81
C VAL A 52 -15.30 4.86 7.86
N GLY A 53 -15.43 5.33 6.63
CA GLY A 53 -16.27 4.70 5.62
C GLY A 53 -15.46 4.06 4.49
N PHE A 54 -16.04 3.00 3.93
CA PHE A 54 -15.40 2.15 2.93
C PHE A 54 -16.34 1.85 1.76
N SER A 55 -15.74 1.58 0.61
CA SER A 55 -16.43 1.23 -0.63
C SER A 55 -16.20 -0.23 -1.00
N ASP A 56 -17.26 -1.02 -1.04
CA ASP A 56 -17.26 -2.41 -1.49
C ASP A 56 -17.15 -2.50 -3.03
N THR A 57 -17.54 -1.46 -3.75
CA THR A 57 -17.29 -1.29 -5.19
C THR A 57 -15.87 -0.84 -5.51
N GLY A 58 -15.05 -0.52 -4.51
CA GLY A 58 -13.67 -0.02 -4.66
C GLY A 58 -12.65 -0.80 -3.84
N GLY A 59 -12.77 -2.12 -3.75
CA GLY A 59 -11.77 -2.99 -3.13
C GLY A 59 -11.59 -2.77 -1.62
N GLY A 60 -12.62 -2.27 -0.94
CA GLY A 60 -12.54 -1.91 0.49
C GLY A 60 -11.76 -0.62 0.76
N TYR A 61 -11.61 0.23 -0.25
CA TYR A 61 -10.95 1.53 -0.15
C TYR A 61 -11.65 2.46 0.85
N LEU A 62 -10.86 3.20 1.65
CA LEU A 62 -11.32 4.23 2.58
C LEU A 62 -11.70 5.49 1.80
N ASN A 63 -12.99 5.67 1.51
CA ASN A 63 -13.51 6.83 0.76
C ASN A 63 -14.21 7.87 1.64
N TYR A 64 -14.31 7.62 2.95
CA TYR A 64 -14.92 8.55 3.89
C TYR A 64 -14.22 8.55 5.26
N LEU A 65 -14.02 9.74 5.80
CA LEU A 65 -13.48 9.95 7.14
C LEU A 65 -14.16 11.17 7.75
N ASP A 66 -14.84 10.97 8.87
CA ASP A 66 -15.51 11.99 9.66
C ASP A 66 -14.96 11.93 11.09
N LEU A 67 -14.59 13.10 11.63
CA LEU A 67 -13.99 13.21 12.96
C LEU A 67 -15.02 13.51 14.07
N GLY A 68 -16.31 13.40 13.75
CA GLY A 68 -17.45 13.62 14.61
C GLY A 68 -18.24 14.89 14.29
N ASP A 69 -18.00 15.53 13.15
CA ASP A 69 -18.67 16.76 12.70
C ASP A 69 -19.54 16.56 11.45
N GLY A 70 -19.69 15.31 10.99
CA GLY A 70 -20.52 14.93 9.85
C GLY A 70 -19.87 15.19 8.49
N LYS A 71 -18.63 15.70 8.44
CA LYS A 71 -17.98 16.11 7.19
C LYS A 71 -16.94 15.09 6.75
N ASN A 72 -17.03 14.67 5.49
CA ASN A 72 -15.97 13.88 4.88
C ASN A 72 -14.72 14.75 4.67
N ILE A 73 -13.59 14.33 5.24
CA ILE A 73 -12.32 15.04 5.09
C ILE A 73 -11.37 14.40 4.07
N VAL A 74 -11.68 13.22 3.53
CA VAL A 74 -10.83 12.52 2.54
C VAL A 74 -11.40 12.58 1.13
N SER A 75 -10.51 12.49 0.14
CA SER A 75 -10.88 12.34 -1.27
C SER A 75 -11.52 10.97 -1.51
N PRO A 76 -12.74 10.88 -2.07
CA PRO A 76 -13.41 9.60 -2.27
C PRO A 76 -12.94 8.83 -3.52
N ARG A 77 -12.29 9.51 -4.47
CA ARG A 77 -11.98 8.97 -5.81
C ARG A 77 -10.99 7.81 -5.77
N TYR A 78 -11.26 6.72 -6.48
CA TYR A 78 -10.29 5.63 -6.66
C TYR A 78 -9.04 6.15 -7.39
N GLY A 79 -7.84 5.67 -7.05
CA GLY A 79 -6.58 6.24 -7.55
C GLY A 79 -6.21 7.59 -6.95
N ARG A 80 -7.03 8.62 -7.15
CA ARG A 80 -6.75 9.97 -6.64
C ARG A 80 -6.94 10.12 -5.14
N GLY A 81 -7.66 9.25 -4.46
CA GLY A 81 -7.81 9.28 -3.00
C GLY A 81 -6.70 8.56 -2.22
N TRP A 82 -5.76 7.95 -2.96
CA TRP A 82 -4.62 7.16 -2.50
C TRP A 82 -4.96 5.74 -2.04
N GLN A 83 -4.70 4.77 -2.90
CA GLN A 83 -5.00 3.35 -2.72
C GLN A 83 -3.72 2.52 -2.60
N GLY A 84 -3.83 1.28 -2.12
CA GLY A 84 -2.72 0.34 -2.15
C GLY A 84 -2.40 -0.11 -3.59
N SER A 85 -1.14 -0.05 -4.01
CA SER A 85 -0.73 -0.55 -5.33
C SER A 85 0.72 -1.05 -5.36
N LEU A 86 0.99 -1.96 -6.29
CA LEU A 86 2.31 -2.46 -6.64
C LEU A 86 2.72 -1.87 -7.98
N ARG A 87 3.98 -1.48 -8.15
CA ARG A 87 4.58 -1.19 -9.46
C ARG A 87 5.89 -1.91 -9.58
N ASP A 88 6.18 -2.38 -10.78
CA ASP A 88 7.39 -3.15 -11.02
C ASP A 88 8.34 -2.44 -11.98
N GLN A 89 9.61 -2.27 -11.60
CA GLN A 89 10.57 -1.52 -12.41
C GLN A 89 11.18 -2.35 -13.55
N LEU A 90 11.17 -3.69 -13.47
CA LEU A 90 11.52 -4.53 -14.63
C LEU A 90 10.48 -4.34 -15.74
N HIS A 91 9.21 -4.18 -15.39
CA HIS A 91 8.12 -3.84 -16.31
C HIS A 91 7.92 -2.31 -16.44
N SER A 92 9.01 -1.53 -16.47
CA SER A 92 9.04 -0.05 -16.65
C SER A 92 8.18 0.78 -15.67
N GLY A 93 7.79 0.22 -14.53
CA GLY A 93 6.88 0.84 -13.56
C GLY A 93 5.42 0.88 -14.02
N ARG A 94 5.06 0.05 -15.01
CA ARG A 94 3.76 0.04 -15.71
C ARG A 94 2.83 -1.06 -15.23
N TYR A 95 3.34 -2.27 -15.02
CA TYR A 95 2.59 -3.32 -14.36
C TYR A 95 2.15 -2.85 -12.97
N ASN A 96 0.84 -2.60 -12.79
CA ASN A 96 0.31 -1.84 -11.65
C ASN A 96 -0.93 -2.47 -10.98
N PRO A 97 -0.83 -3.67 -10.37
CA PRO A 97 -1.93 -4.25 -9.58
C PRO A 97 -2.36 -3.33 -8.46
N THR A 98 -3.67 -3.07 -8.38
CA THR A 98 -4.19 -1.92 -7.64
C THR A 98 -5.48 -2.24 -6.90
N GLN A 99 -5.54 -1.85 -5.62
CA GLN A 99 -6.66 -2.19 -4.72
C GLN A 99 -8.01 -1.67 -5.20
N ALA A 100 -8.13 -0.38 -5.51
CA ALA A 100 -9.47 0.22 -5.61
C ALA A 100 -10.09 0.13 -7.02
N GLY A 101 -9.36 -0.31 -8.04
CA GLY A 101 -9.91 -0.47 -9.39
C GLY A 101 -9.00 0.00 -10.52
N PHE A 102 -9.60 0.20 -11.71
CA PHE A 102 -8.94 0.56 -12.97
C PHE A 102 -8.73 2.08 -13.10
N HIS A 103 -9.69 2.90 -12.66
CA HIS A 103 -9.57 4.37 -12.60
C HIS A 103 -10.60 4.98 -11.62
N ASP A 104 -10.67 6.32 -11.52
CA ASP A 104 -11.48 7.08 -10.53
C ASP A 104 -12.96 6.65 -10.39
N HIS A 105 -13.56 6.08 -11.44
CA HIS A 105 -14.99 5.73 -11.54
C HIS A 105 -15.21 4.27 -11.98
N ALA A 106 -14.15 3.46 -11.94
CA ALA A 106 -14.17 2.05 -12.29
C ALA A 106 -13.48 1.28 -11.17
N GLY A 107 -14.26 0.81 -10.22
CA GLY A 107 -13.75 0.21 -8.99
C GLY A 107 -13.69 -1.31 -9.02
N ALA A 108 -12.92 -1.91 -8.11
CA ALA A 108 -12.83 -3.36 -7.92
C ALA A 108 -13.95 -3.86 -6.96
N PRO A 109 -14.95 -4.64 -7.42
CA PRO A 109 -16.02 -5.11 -6.54
C PRO A 109 -15.53 -6.22 -5.59
N VAL A 110 -15.84 -6.07 -4.30
CA VAL A 110 -15.56 -7.05 -3.24
C VAL A 110 -16.70 -7.06 -2.22
N THR A 111 -16.96 -8.18 -1.55
CA THR A 111 -17.93 -8.23 -0.46
C THR A 111 -17.24 -7.99 0.88
N LEU A 112 -17.44 -6.82 1.48
CA LEU A 112 -16.82 -6.49 2.77
C LEU A 112 -17.55 -7.17 3.93
N VAL A 113 -16.83 -7.49 4.99
CA VAL A 113 -17.40 -8.04 6.23
C VAL A 113 -17.16 -7.07 7.37
N LEU A 114 -18.23 -6.41 7.82
CA LEU A 114 -18.18 -5.45 8.92
C LEU A 114 -18.64 -6.09 10.24
N SER A 115 -17.89 -5.82 11.29
CA SER A 115 -18.24 -6.10 12.68
C SER A 115 -18.11 -4.83 13.52
N LYS A 116 -18.52 -4.87 14.80
CA LYS A 116 -18.49 -3.71 15.69
C LYS A 116 -17.12 -3.04 15.82
N LYS A 117 -16.01 -3.80 15.72
CA LYS A 117 -14.65 -3.28 15.95
C LYS A 117 -13.73 -3.39 14.73
N ARG A 118 -14.20 -3.99 13.64
CA ARG A 118 -13.35 -4.38 12.51
C ARG A 118 -14.12 -4.43 11.21
N LEU A 119 -13.48 -4.03 10.12
CA LEU A 119 -13.88 -4.32 8.75
C LEU A 119 -12.83 -5.23 8.11
N VAL A 120 -13.29 -6.32 7.50
CA VAL A 120 -12.46 -7.28 6.77
C VAL A 120 -12.73 -7.13 5.29
N ILE A 121 -11.65 -7.00 4.53
CA ILE A 121 -11.62 -7.12 3.08
C ILE A 121 -11.19 -8.57 2.81
N PRO A 122 -12.11 -9.47 2.45
CA PRO A 122 -11.73 -10.83 2.13
C PRO A 122 -10.84 -10.83 0.89
N LYS A 123 -10.10 -11.93 0.72
CA LYS A 123 -9.24 -12.09 -0.45
C LYS A 123 -10.02 -11.87 -1.75
N PHE A 124 -9.51 -11.02 -2.62
CA PHE A 124 -10.02 -10.80 -3.97
C PHE A 124 -8.85 -10.57 -4.96
N ASN A 125 -9.09 -10.87 -6.23
CA ASN A 125 -8.15 -10.65 -7.31
C ASN A 125 -8.04 -9.16 -7.61
N LEU A 126 -6.83 -8.62 -7.65
CA LEU A 126 -6.60 -7.24 -8.02
C LEU A 126 -6.73 -7.01 -9.53
N PRO A 127 -7.39 -5.92 -9.96
CA PRO A 127 -7.22 -5.41 -11.31
C PRO A 127 -5.87 -4.72 -11.50
N LEU A 128 -5.45 -4.57 -12.75
CA LEU A 128 -4.50 -3.54 -13.16
C LEU A 128 -5.17 -2.16 -13.19
N TYR A 129 -4.38 -1.11 -12.95
CA TYR A 129 -4.83 0.27 -13.09
C TYR A 129 -4.45 0.82 -14.47
N GLY A 130 -5.38 1.50 -15.14
CA GLY A 130 -5.15 2.05 -16.48
C GLY A 130 -3.96 3.02 -16.50
N ASP A 131 -3.07 2.85 -17.48
CA ASP A 131 -1.84 3.63 -17.58
C ASP A 131 -1.89 4.59 -18.77
N PRO A 132 -1.95 5.92 -18.55
CA PRO A 132 -2.09 6.89 -19.64
C PRO A 132 -0.89 6.96 -20.60
N VAL A 133 0.13 6.13 -20.44
CA VAL A 133 1.34 6.08 -21.28
C VAL A 133 1.52 4.73 -22.00
N PHE A 134 0.90 3.66 -21.52
CA PHE A 134 0.96 2.34 -22.14
C PHE A 134 -0.44 1.74 -22.07
N ASP A 135 -1.08 1.71 -23.23
CA ASP A 135 -2.33 0.99 -23.40
C ASP A 135 -2.01 -0.51 -23.53
N PHE A 136 -2.57 -1.28 -22.61
CA PHE A 136 -2.40 -2.73 -22.48
C PHE A 136 -3.75 -3.45 -22.59
N THR A 137 -4.81 -2.73 -22.96
CA THR A 137 -6.15 -3.28 -23.11
C THR A 137 -6.57 -3.19 -24.55
N GLN A 138 -6.64 -4.33 -25.24
CA GLN A 138 -7.19 -4.40 -26.59
C GLN A 138 -8.70 -4.20 -26.59
N HIS A 139 -9.40 -4.65 -25.54
CA HIS A 139 -10.85 -4.56 -25.41
C HIS A 139 -11.28 -3.53 -24.36
N GLU A 140 -12.42 -2.86 -24.60
CA GLU A 140 -13.02 -1.85 -23.70
C GLU A 140 -14.47 -2.20 -23.29
N ASP A 141 -14.80 -3.49 -23.20
CA ASP A 141 -16.17 -3.97 -23.02
C ASP A 141 -16.72 -3.77 -21.59
N LEU A 142 -15.87 -3.66 -20.56
CA LEU A 142 -16.29 -3.40 -19.18
C LEU A 142 -16.29 -1.90 -18.87
N VAL A 143 -15.17 -1.24 -19.16
CA VAL A 143 -14.91 0.17 -18.81
C VAL A 143 -14.08 0.81 -19.90
N TYR A 144 -14.47 2.03 -20.28
CA TYR A 144 -13.74 2.80 -21.25
C TYR A 144 -12.37 3.21 -20.74
N ASP A 145 -11.50 3.44 -21.69
CA ASP A 145 -10.17 3.90 -21.41
C ASP A 145 -10.14 5.32 -20.83
N HIS A 146 -8.99 5.69 -20.26
CA HIS A 146 -8.81 7.04 -19.74
C HIS A 146 -8.96 8.07 -20.87
N LYS A 147 -9.81 9.10 -20.70
CA LYS A 147 -10.12 10.16 -21.71
C LYS A 147 -8.91 10.89 -22.36
N GLY A 148 -7.69 10.64 -21.90
CA GLY A 148 -6.45 11.19 -22.45
C GLY A 148 -5.74 10.29 -23.47
N TYR A 149 -6.21 9.05 -23.70
CA TYR A 149 -5.68 8.24 -24.78
C TYR A 149 -6.08 8.86 -26.12
N LYS A 150 -5.07 9.18 -26.92
CA LYS A 150 -5.20 9.46 -28.35
C LYS A 150 -4.56 8.26 -29.04
N ASP A 151 -5.27 7.15 -29.04
CA ASP A 151 -4.79 5.89 -29.59
C ASP A 151 -4.68 5.93 -31.13
N ASN A 152 -5.37 6.86 -31.80
CA ASN A 152 -5.42 6.95 -33.27
C ASN A 152 -5.75 5.57 -33.91
N GLY A 153 -6.52 4.73 -33.21
CA GLY A 153 -6.84 3.36 -33.63
C GLY A 153 -5.69 2.35 -33.53
N LYS A 154 -4.67 2.60 -32.70
CA LYS A 154 -3.66 1.59 -32.37
C LYS A 154 -4.17 0.72 -31.23
N THR A 155 -4.47 -0.53 -31.58
CA THR A 155 -4.41 -1.69 -30.68
C THR A 155 -3.13 -1.63 -29.84
N ASP A 156 -3.24 -2.05 -28.58
CA ASP A 156 -2.14 -2.36 -27.69
C ASP A 156 -0.93 -3.00 -28.42
N THR A 157 0.28 -2.79 -27.92
CA THR A 157 1.52 -3.20 -28.62
C THR A 157 2.33 -4.19 -27.81
N ASP A 158 1.64 -5.15 -27.22
CA ASP A 158 2.24 -6.17 -26.38
C ASP A 158 2.71 -7.42 -27.16
N GLY A 159 2.13 -7.64 -28.35
CA GLY A 159 2.45 -8.76 -29.24
C GLY A 159 1.82 -10.10 -28.83
N LEU A 160 0.76 -10.08 -28.03
CA LEU A 160 -0.09 -11.20 -27.68
C LEU A 160 -1.28 -11.32 -28.64
N ASP A 161 -1.83 -12.53 -28.75
CA ASP A 161 -3.08 -12.78 -29.48
C ASP A 161 -4.22 -12.80 -28.46
N GLU A 162 -5.01 -11.72 -28.46
CA GLU A 162 -6.10 -11.51 -27.52
C GLU A 162 -7.46 -11.52 -28.22
N SER A 163 -7.51 -12.07 -29.45
CA SER A 163 -8.74 -12.21 -30.26
C SER A 163 -9.87 -12.99 -29.58
N LYS A 164 -9.56 -13.75 -28.53
CA LYS A 164 -10.50 -14.55 -27.73
C LYS A 164 -10.54 -14.14 -26.26
N LEU A 165 -9.87 -13.06 -25.90
CA LEU A 165 -9.87 -12.53 -24.54
C LEU A 165 -10.88 -11.39 -24.42
N THR A 166 -11.29 -11.12 -23.19
CA THR A 166 -12.11 -9.96 -22.82
C THR A 166 -11.26 -8.95 -22.06
N GLN A 167 -11.74 -7.71 -21.90
CA GLN A 167 -11.04 -6.76 -21.05
C GLN A 167 -10.87 -7.29 -19.61
N ASP A 168 -11.78 -8.13 -19.13
CA ASP A 168 -11.64 -8.78 -17.83
C ASP A 168 -10.35 -9.63 -17.75
N ASP A 169 -10.07 -10.41 -18.79
CA ASP A 169 -8.90 -11.28 -18.85
C ASP A 169 -7.60 -10.47 -18.84
N GLU A 170 -7.58 -9.31 -19.50
CA GLU A 170 -6.45 -8.37 -19.61
C GLU A 170 -6.22 -7.58 -18.31
N LEU A 171 -7.29 -7.26 -17.58
CA LEU A 171 -7.18 -6.51 -16.31
C LEU A 171 -6.86 -7.41 -15.11
N ARG A 172 -7.12 -8.72 -15.19
CA ARG A 172 -7.08 -9.64 -14.05
C ARG A 172 -5.66 -10.07 -13.70
N SER A 173 -4.99 -9.23 -12.91
CA SER A 173 -3.61 -9.46 -12.49
C SER A 173 -3.40 -10.78 -11.75
N GLU A 174 -2.14 -11.15 -11.59
CA GLU A 174 -1.73 -12.34 -10.87
C GLU A 174 -1.91 -12.23 -9.35
N PHE A 175 -2.19 -11.02 -8.86
CA PHE A 175 -2.22 -10.70 -7.44
C PHE A 175 -3.60 -10.85 -6.82
N ASP A 176 -3.60 -11.44 -5.63
CA ASP A 176 -4.68 -11.33 -4.67
C ASP A 176 -4.37 -10.29 -3.61
N PHE A 177 -5.41 -9.63 -3.12
CA PHE A 177 -5.36 -8.71 -2.00
C PHE A 177 -6.34 -9.12 -0.92
N GLU A 178 -5.91 -9.01 0.34
CA GLU A 178 -6.77 -9.04 1.51
C GLU A 178 -6.31 -7.99 2.52
N GLY A 179 -7.24 -7.55 3.37
CA GLY A 179 -6.93 -6.52 4.35
C GLY A 179 -7.90 -6.44 5.51
N VAL A 180 -7.46 -5.82 6.59
CA VAL A 180 -8.25 -5.64 7.80
C VAL A 180 -8.03 -4.24 8.35
N TYR A 181 -9.16 -3.55 8.57
CA TYR A 181 -9.22 -2.33 9.36
C TYR A 181 -9.80 -2.64 10.73
N GLU A 182 -9.12 -2.25 11.81
CA GLU A 182 -9.61 -2.49 13.15
C GLU A 182 -9.34 -1.34 14.12
N ASN A 183 -10.21 -1.22 15.11
CA ASN A 183 -10.01 -0.31 16.23
C ASN A 183 -8.85 -0.83 17.10
N ALA A 184 -7.74 -0.09 17.08
CA ALA A 184 -6.52 -0.40 17.81
C ALA A 184 -6.26 0.59 18.96
N THR A 185 -7.26 1.36 19.39
CA THR A 185 -7.14 2.34 20.49
C THR A 185 -6.52 1.73 21.74
N ALA A 186 -6.91 0.50 22.11
CA ALA A 186 -6.36 -0.19 23.28
C ALA A 186 -4.85 -0.46 23.17
N LEU A 187 -4.34 -0.77 21.97
CA LEU A 187 -2.91 -1.05 21.73
C LEU A 187 -2.04 0.21 21.92
N GLY A 188 -2.59 1.39 21.65
CA GLY A 188 -1.91 2.67 21.86
C GLY A 188 -2.17 3.32 23.23
N GLY A 189 -2.58 2.53 24.24
CA GLY A 189 -2.80 3.02 25.60
C GLY A 189 -4.17 3.64 25.86
N GLY A 190 -5.14 3.50 24.95
CA GLY A 190 -6.56 3.76 25.19
C GLY A 190 -7.02 5.22 25.15
N LYS A 191 -6.11 6.19 25.00
CA LYS A 191 -6.42 7.63 25.16
C LYS A 191 -6.97 8.31 23.92
N ILE A 192 -6.55 7.89 22.73
CA ILE A 192 -6.99 8.48 21.47
C ILE A 192 -7.51 7.40 20.51
N PRO A 193 -8.46 7.73 19.60
CA PRO A 193 -8.85 6.85 18.52
C PRO A 193 -7.66 6.44 17.65
N ILE A 194 -7.53 5.12 17.41
CA ILE A 194 -6.50 4.56 16.52
C ILE A 194 -7.16 3.53 15.59
N LEU A 195 -6.96 3.71 14.29
CA LEU A 195 -7.32 2.74 13.27
C LEU A 195 -6.04 2.00 12.84
N ARG A 196 -6.01 0.69 12.99
CA ARG A 196 -4.96 -0.15 12.40
C ARG A 196 -5.42 -0.63 11.04
N PHE A 197 -4.51 -0.64 10.07
CA PHE A 197 -4.69 -1.29 8.79
C PHE A 197 -3.58 -2.29 8.56
N TYR A 198 -3.97 -3.53 8.27
CA TYR A 198 -3.09 -4.60 7.82
C TYR A 198 -3.55 -5.04 6.43
N CYS A 199 -2.61 -5.31 5.53
CA CYS A 199 -2.91 -5.89 4.23
C CYS A 199 -1.85 -6.87 3.76
N ARG A 200 -2.26 -7.73 2.82
CA ARG A 200 -1.43 -8.73 2.18
C ARG A 200 -1.72 -8.77 0.67
N TYR A 201 -0.66 -8.69 -0.13
CA TYR A 201 -0.66 -8.85 -1.57
C TYR A 201 0.01 -10.17 -1.92
N THR A 202 -0.73 -11.15 -2.45
CA THR A 202 -0.18 -12.48 -2.76
C THR A 202 -0.07 -12.67 -4.26
N TYR A 203 1.12 -12.99 -4.77
CA TYR A 203 1.31 -13.43 -6.16
C TYR A 203 0.78 -14.86 -6.27
N ALA A 204 -0.52 -15.00 -6.53
CA ALA A 204 -1.25 -16.25 -6.31
C ALA A 204 -1.43 -17.10 -7.58
N ARG A 205 -1.26 -16.50 -8.76
CA ARG A 205 -1.62 -17.10 -10.05
C ARG A 205 -0.40 -17.35 -10.92
N ASN A 206 -0.54 -18.31 -11.84
CA ASN A 206 0.42 -18.45 -12.91
C ASN A 206 0.42 -17.16 -13.76
N PRO A 207 1.58 -16.75 -14.30
CA PRO A 207 1.69 -15.58 -15.17
C PRO A 207 0.74 -15.64 -16.36
N LYS A 208 0.00 -14.55 -16.58
CA LYS A 208 -0.88 -14.35 -17.74
C LYS A 208 -0.82 -12.88 -18.18
N VAL A 209 -1.44 -11.99 -17.41
CA VAL A 209 -1.53 -10.55 -17.69
C VAL A 209 -0.17 -9.86 -17.60
N ILE A 210 0.73 -10.30 -16.72
CA ILE A 210 2.08 -9.75 -16.68
C ILE A 210 2.84 -9.95 -18.00
N LEU A 211 2.44 -10.92 -18.84
CA LEU A 211 3.05 -11.15 -20.15
C LEU A 211 2.77 -10.01 -21.14
N GLN A 212 1.69 -9.23 -20.94
CA GLN A 212 1.41 -8.00 -21.70
C GLN A 212 2.51 -6.94 -21.49
N PHE A 213 3.34 -7.10 -20.46
CA PHE A 213 4.46 -6.23 -20.14
C PHE A 213 5.81 -6.90 -20.48
N GLY A 214 5.78 -8.04 -21.18
CA GLY A 214 6.93 -8.87 -21.50
C GLY A 214 7.83 -8.30 -22.60
N LYS A 215 8.78 -9.13 -23.08
CA LYS A 215 9.83 -8.73 -24.04
C LYS A 215 9.32 -8.19 -25.37
N LYS A 216 8.13 -8.61 -25.80
CA LYS A 216 7.51 -8.16 -27.05
C LYS A 216 6.84 -6.80 -26.91
N ALA A 217 6.49 -6.40 -25.69
CA ALA A 217 5.74 -5.19 -25.42
C ALA A 217 6.57 -3.92 -25.60
N LYS A 218 5.96 -2.92 -26.24
CA LYS A 218 6.59 -1.64 -26.56
C LYS A 218 5.78 -0.47 -26.03
N LYS A 219 6.47 0.60 -25.64
CA LYS A 219 5.84 1.90 -25.37
C LYS A 219 5.42 2.55 -26.68
N VAL A 220 4.62 3.61 -26.57
CA VAL A 220 4.25 4.50 -27.69
C VAL A 220 5.45 5.02 -28.48
N ASP A 221 6.61 5.21 -27.82
CA ASP A 221 7.86 5.64 -28.46
C ASP A 221 8.70 4.49 -29.07
N GLY A 222 8.14 3.27 -29.14
CA GLY A 222 8.76 2.08 -29.70
C GLY A 222 9.79 1.39 -28.80
N LYS A 223 10.14 1.95 -27.64
CA LYS A 223 11.11 1.33 -26.72
C LYS A 223 10.48 0.15 -25.96
N PRO A 224 11.26 -0.90 -25.64
CA PRO A 224 10.76 -2.03 -24.86
C PRO A 224 10.16 -1.61 -23.51
N ILE A 225 9.11 -2.33 -23.09
CA ILE A 225 8.53 -2.23 -21.74
C ILE A 225 9.45 -2.88 -20.71
N ILE A 226 10.09 -4.01 -21.02
CA ILE A 226 11.11 -4.59 -20.14
C ILE A 226 12.33 -3.67 -20.04
N ASP A 227 12.66 -3.24 -18.81
CA ASP A 227 13.88 -2.51 -18.49
C ASP A 227 14.91 -3.45 -17.85
N GLU A 228 15.80 -3.99 -18.67
CA GLU A 228 16.85 -4.91 -18.24
C GLU A 228 17.78 -4.34 -17.16
N ARG A 229 17.89 -3.01 -17.05
CA ARG A 229 18.69 -2.36 -15.99
C ARG A 229 18.07 -2.56 -14.60
N SER A 230 16.78 -2.87 -14.55
CA SER A 230 16.03 -3.14 -13.33
C SER A 230 16.01 -4.63 -12.95
N ARG A 231 16.60 -5.52 -13.76
CA ARG A 231 16.63 -6.97 -13.48
C ARG A 231 17.58 -7.27 -12.32
N VAL A 232 17.02 -7.75 -11.22
CA VAL A 232 17.80 -8.13 -10.04
C VAL A 232 18.43 -9.52 -10.27
N PRO A 233 19.74 -9.67 -10.06
CA PRO A 233 20.45 -10.91 -10.35
C PRO A 233 20.13 -12.06 -9.37
N ASP A 234 19.60 -11.72 -8.19
CA ASP A 234 19.13 -12.66 -7.18
C ASP A 234 18.09 -11.98 -6.28
N ILE A 235 16.80 -12.31 -6.46
CA ILE A 235 15.68 -11.69 -5.73
C ILE A 235 15.71 -12.10 -4.26
N SER A 236 16.02 -13.37 -3.99
CA SER A 236 15.84 -14.01 -2.69
C SER A 236 17.09 -14.80 -2.31
N ALA A 237 18.11 -14.07 -1.84
CA ALA A 237 19.38 -14.66 -1.41
C ALA A 237 19.25 -15.62 -0.21
N GLY A 238 18.10 -15.62 0.49
CA GLY A 238 17.80 -16.54 1.58
C GLY A 238 17.30 -17.92 1.12
N LEU A 239 16.86 -18.05 -0.13
CA LEU A 239 16.45 -19.33 -0.72
C LEU A 239 17.65 -20.05 -1.35
N ARG A 240 17.55 -21.38 -1.47
CA ARG A 240 18.61 -22.21 -2.05
C ARG A 240 18.70 -21.98 -3.56
N GLY A 241 19.92 -21.81 -4.07
CA GLY A 241 20.18 -21.58 -5.50
C GLY A 241 19.93 -20.14 -5.91
N LYS A 242 20.49 -19.73 -7.06
CA LYS A 242 20.36 -18.37 -7.57
C LYS A 242 18.93 -18.10 -8.03
N GLN A 243 18.26 -17.10 -7.45
CA GLN A 243 16.88 -16.72 -7.76
C GLN A 243 16.87 -15.51 -8.71
N ALA A 244 17.45 -15.65 -9.90
CA ALA A 244 17.52 -14.57 -10.86
C ALA A 244 16.13 -14.21 -11.39
N ALA A 245 15.82 -12.91 -11.45
CA ALA A 245 14.53 -12.44 -11.95
C ALA A 245 14.32 -12.84 -13.42
N THR A 246 13.22 -13.50 -13.73
CA THR A 246 12.71 -13.76 -15.08
C THR A 246 11.70 -12.68 -15.49
N ASP A 247 11.14 -12.78 -16.70
CA ASP A 247 10.19 -11.79 -17.24
C ASP A 247 8.80 -11.85 -16.58
N VAL A 248 8.56 -12.80 -15.69
CA VAL A 248 7.28 -12.94 -14.96
C VAL A 248 7.43 -12.72 -13.46
N ASP A 249 8.66 -12.55 -13.00
CA ASP A 249 8.95 -12.15 -11.62
C ASP A 249 8.87 -10.63 -11.49
N LEU A 250 8.68 -10.15 -10.27
CA LEU A 250 8.81 -8.73 -9.97
C LEU A 250 10.23 -8.42 -9.49
N SER A 251 10.76 -7.26 -9.89
CA SER A 251 12.11 -6.80 -9.61
C SER A 251 12.14 -5.29 -9.41
N ASN A 252 12.82 -4.84 -8.35
CA ASN A 252 12.85 -3.44 -7.90
C ASN A 252 11.43 -2.86 -7.71
N ILE A 253 10.59 -3.59 -6.98
CA ILE A 253 9.19 -3.24 -6.76
C ILE A 253 9.06 -1.90 -6.04
N ILE A 254 8.18 -1.04 -6.52
CA ILE A 254 7.65 0.12 -5.80
C ILE A 254 6.28 -0.25 -5.26
N PHE A 255 6.20 -0.48 -3.95
CA PHE A 255 4.95 -0.75 -3.26
C PHE A 255 4.45 0.50 -2.55
N THR A 256 3.30 1.00 -2.96
CA THR A 256 2.59 2.06 -2.23
C THR A 256 1.54 1.38 -1.36
N ALA A 257 1.91 1.00 -0.14
CA ALA A 257 1.06 0.13 0.68
C ALA A 257 -0.18 0.85 1.22
N TYR A 258 -0.01 2.10 1.65
CA TYR A 258 -1.10 2.88 2.21
C TYR A 258 -0.87 4.39 2.13
N GLY A 259 -1.97 5.13 2.12
CA GLY A 259 -1.97 6.56 2.36
C GLY A 259 -3.38 7.10 2.46
N ILE A 260 -3.46 8.38 2.80
CA ILE A 260 -4.70 9.13 2.87
C ILE A 260 -4.50 10.48 2.19
N ARG A 261 -5.52 10.93 1.48
CA ARG A 261 -5.59 12.29 0.93
C ARG A 261 -6.70 13.08 1.57
N LEU A 262 -6.34 14.15 2.26
CA LEU A 262 -7.28 15.06 2.91
C LEU A 262 -7.57 16.24 1.99
N PHE A 263 -8.81 16.71 1.98
CA PHE A 263 -9.13 17.97 1.30
C PHE A 263 -8.49 19.16 2.03
N THR A 264 -7.88 20.08 1.28
CA THR A 264 -7.22 21.26 1.85
C THR A 264 -8.19 22.17 2.62
N LYS A 265 -9.47 22.23 2.21
CA LYS A 265 -10.54 22.99 2.87
C LYS A 265 -10.85 22.56 4.31
N THR A 266 -10.34 21.42 4.75
CA THR A 266 -10.57 20.87 6.10
C THR A 266 -9.70 21.54 7.18
N GLY A 267 -8.75 22.39 6.77
CA GLY A 267 -7.88 23.15 7.66
C GLY A 267 -6.63 22.41 8.13
N TYR A 268 -6.46 21.13 7.78
CA TYR A 268 -5.22 20.39 8.02
C TYR A 268 -4.13 20.89 7.06
N THR A 269 -3.32 21.86 7.49
CA THR A 269 -2.33 22.54 6.62
C THR A 269 -0.91 22.53 7.16
N THR A 270 -0.72 22.02 8.38
CA THR A 270 0.58 22.01 9.05
C THR A 270 1.14 20.59 9.10
N PRO A 271 2.08 20.21 8.22
CA PRO A 271 2.82 18.96 8.37
C PRO A 271 3.76 19.06 9.57
N MET A 272 3.75 18.04 10.44
CA MET A 272 4.64 17.97 11.60
C MET A 272 5.25 16.59 11.76
N TRP A 273 6.43 16.55 12.37
CA TRP A 273 7.10 15.34 12.78
C TRP A 273 7.90 15.57 14.07
N TYR A 274 8.17 14.51 14.81
CA TYR A 274 8.93 14.58 16.05
C TYR A 274 10.34 14.07 15.84
N GLU A 275 11.35 14.86 16.18
CA GLU A 275 12.75 14.52 15.96
C GLU A 275 13.63 15.25 16.99
N ASP A 276 14.62 14.54 17.53
CA ASP A 276 15.58 15.06 18.53
C ASP A 276 14.91 15.74 19.73
N GLY A 277 13.83 15.14 20.23
CA GLY A 277 13.09 15.64 21.39
C GLY A 277 12.14 16.81 21.10
N LYS A 278 12.08 17.30 19.86
CA LYS A 278 11.33 18.51 19.48
C LYS A 278 10.35 18.25 18.35
N TRP A 279 9.25 19.00 18.34
CA TRP A 279 8.35 19.07 17.20
C TRP A 279 8.95 19.95 16.12
N LYS A 280 9.04 19.41 14.91
CA LYS A 280 9.42 20.14 13.70
C LYS A 280 8.19 20.27 12.80
N SER A 281 8.10 21.38 12.08
CA SER A 281 7.02 21.65 11.13
C SER A 281 7.52 22.48 9.96
N VAL A 282 6.79 22.44 8.86
CA VAL A 282 6.93 23.40 7.74
C VAL A 282 5.55 23.95 7.40
N THR A 283 5.43 25.06 6.68
CA THR A 283 4.11 25.50 6.17
C THR A 283 3.87 24.95 4.78
N ARG A 284 2.60 24.87 4.36
CA ARG A 284 2.23 24.44 3.01
C ARG A 284 2.96 25.24 1.92
N GLU A 285 3.13 26.55 2.09
CA GLU A 285 3.77 27.42 1.09
C GLU A 285 5.27 27.14 0.92
N SER A 286 5.91 26.59 1.95
CA SER A 286 7.33 26.23 1.92
C SER A 286 7.65 24.91 1.19
N VAL A 287 6.62 24.20 0.70
CA VAL A 287 6.76 22.95 -0.08
C VAL A 287 6.58 23.20 -1.61
N LYS A 288 6.93 24.38 -2.12
CA LYS A 288 6.79 24.76 -3.55
C LYS A 288 8.01 24.32 -4.41
N GLY A 289 7.76 23.86 -5.64
CA GLY A 289 8.77 23.52 -6.68
C GLY A 289 8.59 22.13 -7.33
N ARG A 290 9.43 21.75 -8.32
CA ARG A 290 9.58 20.36 -8.80
C ARG A 290 10.16 19.51 -7.64
N GLY A 291 9.27 19.13 -6.72
CA GLY A 291 9.61 18.71 -5.35
C GLY A 291 8.45 18.95 -4.37
N LYS A 292 7.18 18.85 -4.84
CA LYS A 292 5.94 19.07 -4.07
C LYS A 292 5.66 17.99 -3.00
N GLU A 293 6.70 17.33 -2.55
CA GLU A 293 6.66 16.24 -1.60
C GLU A 293 7.88 16.31 -0.68
N LYS A 294 7.67 16.15 0.61
CA LYS A 294 8.76 15.94 1.57
C LYS A 294 8.81 14.47 1.93
N GLN A 295 9.95 13.86 1.67
CA GLN A 295 10.20 12.44 1.89
C GLN A 295 11.11 12.26 3.10
N PHE A 296 10.81 11.26 3.91
CA PHE A 296 11.68 10.79 4.98
C PHE A 296 11.96 9.30 4.79
N ASP A 297 13.20 8.90 5.07
CA ASP A 297 13.56 7.49 5.12
C ASP A 297 13.14 6.89 6.46
N LEU A 298 12.56 5.70 6.43
CA LEU A 298 12.15 4.92 7.60
C LEU A 298 13.11 3.77 7.87
N THR A 299 13.94 3.42 6.89
CA THR A 299 15.03 2.46 7.09
C THR A 299 16.23 3.19 7.69
N ALA A 300 16.78 2.67 8.78
CA ALA A 300 18.15 3.03 9.13
C ALA A 300 19.02 2.65 7.93
N PRO A 301 19.95 3.51 7.47
CA PRO A 301 20.68 3.24 6.25
C PRO A 301 21.42 1.92 6.40
N ALA A 302 21.03 0.90 5.62
CA ALA A 302 21.95 -0.18 5.30
C ALA A 302 23.15 0.51 4.67
N ALA A 303 24.29 0.48 5.35
CA ALA A 303 25.52 1.09 4.87
C ALA A 303 25.86 0.48 3.50
N LYS A 304 25.48 1.16 2.41
CA LYS A 304 25.98 0.81 1.09
C LYS A 304 27.46 1.15 1.09
N LYS A 305 28.32 0.14 1.29
CA LYS A 305 29.71 0.19 0.81
C LYS A 305 29.64 0.31 -0.71
N THR A 306 29.69 1.52 -1.23
CA THR A 306 29.83 1.73 -2.68
C THR A 306 31.22 1.25 -3.09
N LYS A 307 31.28 0.17 -3.88
CA LYS A 307 32.49 -0.13 -4.68
C LYS A 307 32.67 1.06 -5.65
N LYS A 308 33.83 1.71 -5.57
CA LYS A 308 34.29 2.90 -6.32
C LYS A 308 33.78 4.24 -5.76
N GLY A 309 34.71 4.98 -5.15
CA GLY A 309 34.56 6.31 -4.56
C GLY A 309 34.20 7.45 -5.54
N LYS A 310 33.09 7.33 -6.25
CA LYS A 310 32.45 8.45 -6.92
C LYS A 310 31.14 8.77 -6.18
N LYS A 311 31.16 9.83 -5.37
CA LYS A 311 29.93 10.42 -4.81
C LYS A 311 29.00 10.77 -5.98
N ALA A 312 27.81 10.19 -6.02
CA ALA A 312 26.76 10.63 -6.92
C ALA A 312 26.49 12.12 -6.63
N LYS A 313 26.91 12.99 -7.55
CA LYS A 313 26.59 14.42 -7.49
C LYS A 313 25.06 14.55 -7.58
N ASN A 314 24.45 15.16 -6.54
CA ASN A 314 23.06 15.63 -6.47
C ASN A 314 21.90 14.71 -6.07
N SER A 315 22.10 13.53 -5.46
CA SER A 315 20.99 12.90 -4.71
C SER A 315 21.04 13.32 -3.24
N LYS A 316 20.24 14.31 -2.82
CA LYS A 316 20.00 14.58 -1.39
C LYS A 316 19.33 13.32 -0.81
N THR A 317 20.11 12.48 -0.12
CA THR A 317 19.56 11.34 0.62
C THR A 317 18.54 11.88 1.63
N PRO A 318 17.28 11.38 1.64
CA PRO A 318 16.29 11.80 2.63
C PRO A 318 16.79 11.59 4.05
N SER A 319 16.42 12.46 4.99
CA SER A 319 16.73 12.27 6.41
C SER A 319 15.96 11.08 6.98
N VAL A 320 16.58 10.33 7.88
CA VAL A 320 15.96 9.20 8.56
C VAL A 320 15.02 9.71 9.65
N LEU A 321 13.74 9.36 9.57
CA LEU A 321 12.75 9.75 10.56
C LEU A 321 12.61 8.68 11.64
N LYS A 322 13.33 8.88 12.75
CA LYS A 322 13.36 7.95 13.89
C LYS A 322 12.01 7.73 14.56
N SER A 323 11.12 8.73 14.53
CA SER A 323 9.78 8.63 15.10
C SER A 323 8.82 7.78 14.27
N GLN A 324 9.14 7.51 12.99
CA GLN A 324 8.38 6.63 12.10
C GLN A 324 6.91 7.02 11.86
N PHE A 325 6.51 8.25 12.21
CA PHE A 325 5.19 8.79 11.89
C PHE A 325 5.31 10.21 11.36
N LEU A 326 4.36 10.56 10.50
CA LEU A 326 4.11 11.91 10.04
C LEU A 326 2.67 12.30 10.37
N LEU A 327 2.42 13.58 10.61
CA LEU A 327 1.07 14.08 10.85
C LEU A 327 0.75 15.37 10.11
N TRP A 328 -0.53 15.54 9.81
CA TRP A 328 -1.12 16.83 9.45
C TRP A 328 -1.89 17.37 10.64
N ALA A 329 -1.61 18.60 11.03
CA ALA A 329 -2.32 19.32 12.08
C ALA A 329 -3.04 20.56 11.53
N LYS A 330 -4.09 21.00 12.23
CA LYS A 330 -4.76 22.29 11.97
C LYS A 330 -3.96 23.51 12.43
N GLY A 331 -2.89 23.30 13.21
CA GLY A 331 -2.03 24.36 13.73
C GLY A 331 -0.71 23.81 14.26
N LYS A 332 0.18 24.71 14.70
CA LYS A 332 1.54 24.37 15.17
C LYS A 332 1.61 23.98 16.64
N ASN A 333 0.59 24.27 17.46
CA ASN A 333 0.64 24.01 18.89
C ASN A 333 0.45 22.50 19.16
N PRO A 334 1.48 21.78 19.65
CA PRO A 334 1.41 20.33 19.80
C PRO A 334 0.50 19.86 20.94
N LYS A 335 0.07 20.75 21.83
CA LYS A 335 -0.80 20.44 22.96
C LYS A 335 -2.29 20.51 22.63
N THR A 336 -2.68 21.30 21.62
CA THR A 336 -4.09 21.64 21.40
C THR A 336 -4.55 21.48 19.95
N SER A 337 -3.63 21.48 18.97
CA SER A 337 -4.03 21.44 17.56
C SER A 337 -4.53 20.04 17.19
N PRO A 338 -5.74 19.89 16.65
CA PRO A 338 -6.20 18.60 16.12
C PRO A 338 -5.29 18.14 14.98
N ALA A 339 -4.96 16.85 14.97
CA ALA A 339 -4.04 16.24 14.04
C ALA A 339 -4.47 14.81 13.63
N ILE A 340 -4.01 14.41 12.46
CA ILE A 340 -4.14 13.06 11.91
C ILE A 340 -2.75 12.58 11.54
N ALA A 341 -2.34 11.45 12.10
CA ALA A 341 -1.04 10.86 11.83
C ALA A 341 -1.13 9.55 11.06
N LEU A 342 -0.12 9.28 10.25
CA LEU A 342 0.18 7.95 9.72
C LEU A 342 1.47 7.46 10.39
N TYR A 343 1.40 6.32 11.07
CA TYR A 343 2.52 5.68 11.74
C TYR A 343 2.84 4.34 11.07
N TYR A 344 4.12 4.12 10.81
CA TYR A 344 4.65 2.89 10.24
C TYR A 344 5.60 2.22 11.25
N PRO A 345 5.17 1.17 11.96
CA PRO A 345 6.03 0.47 12.90
C PRO A 345 7.05 -0.39 12.16
N VAL A 346 8.28 0.10 11.97
CA VAL A 346 9.34 -0.61 11.23
C VAL A 346 9.67 -1.98 11.86
N ARG A 347 9.39 -2.13 13.16
CA ARG A 347 9.72 -3.33 13.94
C ARG A 347 8.61 -4.36 14.00
N SER A 348 7.42 -4.07 13.48
CA SER A 348 6.35 -5.06 13.50
C SER A 348 6.69 -6.23 12.60
N ARG A 349 6.18 -7.42 12.95
CA ARG A 349 6.38 -8.66 12.19
C ARG A 349 6.12 -8.47 10.69
N TYR A 350 5.06 -7.74 10.35
CA TYR A 350 4.59 -7.53 8.98
C TYR A 350 5.50 -6.58 8.19
N ASN A 351 6.16 -5.65 8.88
CA ASN A 351 6.96 -4.60 8.27
C ASN A 351 8.46 -4.92 8.25
N SER A 352 8.96 -5.65 9.25
CA SER A 352 10.39 -5.99 9.35
C SER A 352 10.84 -7.11 8.42
N LYS A 353 9.90 -7.98 8.01
CA LYS A 353 10.11 -9.07 7.05
C LYS A 353 8.85 -9.21 6.20
N SER A 354 8.66 -8.22 5.33
CA SER A 354 7.41 -8.01 4.60
C SER A 354 7.17 -9.04 3.51
N ILE A 355 8.18 -9.78 3.05
CA ILE A 355 7.98 -10.91 2.14
C ILE A 355 7.76 -12.18 2.95
N LEU A 356 6.62 -12.82 2.69
CA LEU A 356 6.16 -14.06 3.29
C LEU A 356 6.03 -15.12 2.19
N GLY A 357 6.71 -16.25 2.35
CA GLY A 357 6.44 -17.46 1.58
C GLY A 357 5.39 -18.32 2.27
N VAL A 358 4.29 -18.64 1.59
CA VAL A 358 3.20 -19.48 2.12
C VAL A 358 3.03 -20.75 1.31
N ASP A 359 2.94 -21.88 1.99
CA ASP A 359 2.61 -23.16 1.36
C ASP A 359 1.15 -23.14 0.88
N ARG A 360 0.95 -23.35 -0.41
CA ARG A 360 -0.37 -23.23 -1.06
C ARG A 360 -1.40 -24.21 -0.50
N LYS A 361 -0.97 -25.40 -0.07
CA LYS A 361 -1.86 -26.49 0.37
C LYS A 361 -2.30 -26.34 1.82
N THR A 362 -1.40 -25.84 2.67
CA THR A 362 -1.59 -25.80 4.12
C THR A 362 -1.79 -24.39 4.66
N GLY A 363 -1.51 -23.36 3.86
CA GLY A 363 -1.55 -21.95 4.27
C GLY A 363 -0.49 -21.61 5.31
N ARG A 364 0.47 -22.51 5.54
CA ARG A 364 1.52 -22.33 6.55
C ARG A 364 2.64 -21.46 6.00
N GLU A 365 3.17 -20.61 6.87
CA GLU A 365 4.39 -19.85 6.62
C GLU A 365 5.57 -20.82 6.42
N VAL A 366 6.27 -20.67 5.30
CA VAL A 366 7.47 -21.44 4.94
C VAL A 366 8.73 -20.62 5.18
N TYR A 367 8.69 -19.32 4.89
CA TYR A 367 9.78 -18.39 5.18
C TYR A 367 9.29 -16.95 5.27
N ARG A 368 10.12 -16.10 5.86
CA ARG A 368 9.98 -14.64 5.85
C ARG A 368 11.31 -13.97 5.59
N GLU A 369 11.31 -12.98 4.71
CA GLU A 369 12.51 -12.25 4.32
C GLU A 369 12.29 -10.73 4.39
N ASP A 370 13.35 -10.02 4.80
CA ASP A 370 13.46 -8.60 4.56
C ASP A 370 14.09 -8.39 3.19
N ARG A 371 13.27 -8.01 2.22
CA ARG A 371 13.71 -7.62 0.88
C ARG A 371 13.63 -6.12 0.66
N SER A 372 13.50 -5.33 1.72
CA SER A 372 13.39 -3.88 1.61
C SER A 372 14.73 -3.26 1.21
N ILE A 373 14.70 -2.47 0.14
CA ILE A 373 15.81 -1.64 -0.30
C ILE A 373 15.76 -0.30 0.43
N ARG A 374 14.57 0.32 0.49
CA ARG A 374 14.27 1.55 1.23
C ARG A 374 12.79 1.67 1.52
N ASN A 375 12.46 2.26 2.66
CA ASN A 375 11.09 2.52 3.08
C ASN A 375 10.92 4.00 3.36
N PHE A 376 9.82 4.58 2.92
CA PHE A 376 9.61 6.02 2.98
C PHE A 376 8.24 6.38 3.50
N ILE A 377 8.16 7.53 4.15
CA ILE A 377 6.92 8.23 4.44
C ILE A 377 6.98 9.64 3.85
N PHE A 378 5.85 10.10 3.29
CA PHE A 378 5.79 11.36 2.54
C PHE A 378 4.71 12.28 3.06
N PHE A 379 4.99 13.57 3.00
CA PHE A 379 3.97 14.60 2.79
C PHE A 379 3.88 14.91 1.30
N SER A 380 2.68 15.15 0.79
CA SER A 380 2.49 15.57 -0.61
C SER A 380 1.46 16.68 -0.77
N HIS A 381 1.75 17.59 -1.70
CA HIS A 381 0.88 18.70 -2.13
C HIS A 381 0.73 18.73 -3.66
N VAL A 382 0.83 17.55 -4.29
CA VAL A 382 0.88 17.45 -5.75
C VAL A 382 -0.46 17.88 -6.37
N ILE A 383 -1.57 17.67 -5.67
CA ILE A 383 -2.93 17.98 -6.15
C ILE A 383 -3.44 19.29 -5.53
N PRO A 384 -3.95 20.27 -6.31
CA PRO A 384 -4.30 21.61 -5.83
C PRO A 384 -5.23 21.68 -4.61
N ASP A 385 -6.19 20.76 -4.51
CA ASP A 385 -7.23 20.71 -3.47
C ASP A 385 -6.99 19.63 -2.41
N GLN A 386 -5.86 18.91 -2.47
CA GLN A 386 -5.60 17.78 -1.58
C GLN A 386 -4.18 17.79 -1.01
N ILE A 387 -4.07 17.27 0.20
CA ILE A 387 -2.81 16.96 0.86
C ILE A 387 -2.74 15.48 1.14
N GLY A 388 -1.56 14.88 1.02
CA GLY A 388 -1.39 13.44 1.25
C GLY A 388 -0.40 13.14 2.36
N ILE A 389 -0.67 12.08 3.13
CA ILE A 389 0.36 11.31 3.85
C ILE A 389 0.31 9.88 3.32
N ARG A 390 1.48 9.29 3.06
CA ARG A 390 1.56 7.93 2.55
C ARG A 390 2.87 7.26 2.92
N THR A 391 2.88 5.94 2.80
CA THR A 391 4.07 5.12 2.80
C THR A 391 4.40 4.64 1.39
N ARG A 392 5.69 4.44 1.10
CA ARG A 392 6.18 3.77 -0.11
C ARG A 392 7.40 2.93 0.22
N PHE A 393 7.45 1.73 -0.32
CA PHE A 393 8.48 0.73 -0.10
C PHE A 393 9.13 0.41 -1.43
N MET A 394 10.45 0.31 -1.43
CA MET A 394 11.20 -0.24 -2.55
C MET A 394 11.72 -1.60 -2.11
N LEU A 395 11.43 -2.65 -2.86
CA LEU A 395 11.82 -4.02 -2.54
C LEU A 395 12.65 -4.62 -3.68
N SER A 396 13.55 -5.57 -3.39
CA SER A 396 14.37 -6.22 -4.42
C SER A 396 13.53 -6.95 -5.46
N GLY A 397 12.47 -7.65 -5.05
CA GLY A 397 11.60 -8.37 -5.97
C GLY A 397 10.68 -9.38 -5.29
N MET A 398 9.85 -10.02 -6.10
CA MET A 398 8.98 -11.12 -5.73
C MET A 398 8.99 -12.18 -6.83
N LEU A 399 9.02 -13.45 -6.44
CA LEU A 399 9.04 -14.59 -7.34
C LEU A 399 7.62 -14.98 -7.74
N ALA A 400 7.42 -15.24 -9.02
CA ALA A 400 6.21 -15.86 -9.52
C ALA A 400 6.03 -17.28 -8.95
N PRO A 401 4.80 -17.80 -8.87
CA PRO A 401 4.56 -19.17 -8.46
C PRO A 401 5.40 -20.15 -9.28
N LYS A 402 6.03 -21.11 -8.58
CA LYS A 402 6.96 -22.14 -9.10
C LYS A 402 8.39 -21.71 -9.43
N HIS A 403 8.72 -20.41 -9.40
CA HIS A 403 10.11 -19.96 -9.62
C HIS A 403 10.97 -20.06 -8.36
N GLY A 404 10.38 -19.88 -7.18
CA GLY A 404 11.02 -20.12 -5.88
C GLY A 404 10.92 -21.57 -5.41
N LYS A 405 10.43 -21.77 -4.18
CA LYS A 405 10.15 -23.12 -3.67
C LYS A 405 8.92 -23.73 -4.36
N PRO A 406 8.95 -25.03 -4.74
CA PRO A 406 7.75 -25.72 -5.23
C PRO A 406 6.59 -25.58 -4.24
N ASN A 407 5.39 -25.31 -4.75
CA ASN A 407 4.14 -25.13 -3.98
C ASN A 407 4.10 -23.93 -3.02
N VAL A 408 5.08 -23.02 -3.07
CA VAL A 408 5.06 -21.80 -2.25
C VAL A 408 4.61 -20.61 -3.10
N LEU A 409 3.71 -19.81 -2.53
CA LEU A 409 3.31 -18.50 -3.06
C LEU A 409 4.05 -17.41 -2.28
N GLU A 410 4.46 -16.34 -2.95
CA GLU A 410 4.98 -15.17 -2.26
C GLU A 410 3.87 -14.16 -1.99
N ALA A 411 3.93 -13.56 -0.80
CA ALA A 411 3.08 -12.47 -0.41
C ALA A 411 3.89 -11.32 0.19
N LEU A 412 3.44 -10.11 -0.09
CA LEU A 412 3.93 -8.88 0.52
C LEU A 412 2.92 -8.41 1.55
N GLU A 413 3.35 -8.28 2.80
CA GLU A 413 2.55 -7.82 3.93
C GLU A 413 2.90 -6.39 4.33
N HIS A 414 1.93 -5.70 4.92
CA HIS A 414 2.11 -4.36 5.44
C HIS A 414 1.20 -4.09 6.62
N GLU A 415 1.69 -3.26 7.55
CA GLU A 415 0.92 -2.74 8.66
C GLU A 415 1.16 -1.24 8.86
N THR A 416 0.08 -0.50 9.07
CA THR A 416 0.13 0.91 9.43
C THR A 416 -0.99 1.29 10.40
N PHE A 417 -0.83 2.42 11.07
CA PHE A 417 -1.79 2.97 12.01
C PHE A 417 -2.13 4.41 11.65
N ILE A 418 -3.42 4.74 11.69
CA ILE A 418 -3.92 6.11 11.63
C ILE A 418 -4.31 6.52 13.05
N LEU A 419 -3.77 7.63 13.53
CA LEU A 419 -4.02 8.14 14.88
C LEU A 419 -4.69 9.52 14.81
N PHE A 420 -5.68 9.74 15.69
CA PHE A 420 -6.49 10.96 15.72
C PHE A 420 -6.38 11.63 17.09
N GLY A 421 -5.78 12.81 17.18
CA GLY A 421 -5.59 13.52 18.45
C GLY A 421 -4.75 14.78 18.28
N THR A 422 -4.20 15.29 19.37
CA THR A 422 -3.16 16.33 19.31
C THR A 422 -1.78 15.69 19.04
N PRO A 423 -0.79 16.45 18.52
CA PRO A 423 0.55 15.91 18.31
C PRO A 423 1.14 15.22 19.54
N ASN A 424 1.01 15.80 20.73
CA ASN A 424 1.53 15.18 21.97
C ASN A 424 0.82 13.88 22.34
N GLU A 425 -0.50 13.80 22.18
CA GLU A 425 -1.25 12.57 22.41
C GLU A 425 -0.86 11.48 21.41
N ILE A 426 -0.70 11.85 20.13
CA ILE A 426 -0.24 10.95 19.07
C ILE A 426 1.16 10.41 19.40
N LEU A 427 2.10 11.26 19.82
CA LEU A 427 3.44 10.82 20.20
C LEU A 427 3.40 9.84 21.38
N ALA A 428 2.54 10.08 22.38
CA ALA A 428 2.36 9.17 23.50
C ALA A 428 1.79 7.81 23.06
N ALA A 429 0.80 7.82 22.18
CA ALA A 429 0.20 6.61 21.62
C ALA A 429 1.18 5.81 20.75
N VAL A 430 1.99 6.47 19.91
CA VAL A 430 3.06 5.83 19.13
C VAL A 430 4.06 5.14 20.05
N ARG A 431 4.52 5.79 21.12
CA ARG A 431 5.42 5.17 22.10
C ARG A 431 4.81 3.95 22.79
N ALA A 432 3.49 3.94 23.02
CA ALA A 432 2.78 2.79 23.57
C ALA A 432 2.67 1.64 22.54
N LEU A 433 2.40 1.96 21.27
CA LEU A 433 2.41 1.01 20.17
C LEU A 433 3.80 0.38 19.98
N ASP A 434 4.87 1.19 19.96
CA ASP A 434 6.26 0.71 19.83
C ASP A 434 6.58 -0.36 20.90
N LYS A 435 6.20 -0.11 22.16
CA LYS A 435 6.40 -1.08 23.26
C LYS A 435 5.61 -2.36 23.02
N THR A 436 4.33 -2.23 22.67
CA THR A 436 3.44 -3.38 22.47
C THR A 436 3.90 -4.24 21.29
N LEU A 437 4.21 -3.63 20.15
CA LEU A 437 4.57 -4.34 18.92
C LEU A 437 5.98 -4.96 18.97
N THR A 438 6.87 -4.45 19.82
CA THR A 438 8.21 -5.03 20.00
C THR A 438 8.19 -6.28 20.89
N ASN A 439 7.26 -6.37 21.84
CA ASN A 439 7.19 -7.46 22.82
C ASN A 439 6.54 -8.75 22.30
N HIS A 440 6.02 -8.76 21.08
CA HIS A 440 5.39 -9.94 20.44
C HIS A 440 6.28 -10.60 19.39
N ARG A 441 7.60 -10.56 19.60
CA ARG A 441 8.59 -11.23 18.75
C ARG A 441 8.79 -12.68 19.14
#